data_AF-A0A0H2UVN5-F1
#
_entry.id   AF-A0A0H2UVN5-F1
#
_cell.length_a   1.000
_cell.length_b   1.000
_cell.length_c   1.000
_cell.angle_alpha   90.00
_cell.angle_beta   90.00
_cell.angle_gamma   90.00
#
_symmetry.space_group_name_H-M   'P 1'
#
loop_
_entity.id
_entity.type
_entity.pdbx_description
1 polymer ?
#
loop_
_entity_poly.entity_id
_entity_poly.type
_entity_poly.pdbx_seq_one_letter_code
_entity_poly.pdbx_strand_id
1 'polypeptide(L)' 'MQRQYVSSSNARSVDWENNTLEVEFNNGSIYHYHNVSQTEYRSVLVGSVGSNIHRLAKIHTYTRIV' A
#
# COMPACT_ATOMS: atom_id res chain seq x y z
N MET A 1 -12.56 -4.72 1.98
CA MET A 1 -12.28 -4.16 0.64
C MET A 1 -13.08 -2.87 0.42
N GLN A 2 -12.51 -1.74 0.82
CA GLN A 2 -12.95 -0.41 0.42
C GLN A 2 -11.70 0.46 0.24
N ARG A 3 -11.27 0.62 -1.02
CA ARG A 3 -10.07 1.41 -1.35
C ARG A 3 -10.23 2.85 -0.91
N GLN A 4 -9.26 3.33 -0.14
CA GLN A 4 -9.16 4.73 0.24
C GLN A 4 -8.23 5.46 -0.74
N TYR A 5 -8.75 6.50 -1.41
CA TYR A 5 -7.93 7.38 -2.23
C TYR A 5 -6.95 8.16 -1.37
N VAL A 6 -5.71 8.24 -1.84
CA VAL A 6 -4.62 8.93 -1.15
C VAL A 6 -4.04 10.04 -2.01
N SER A 7 -3.65 11.14 -1.39
CA SER A 7 -2.93 12.20 -2.08
C SER A 7 -1.44 11.83 -2.15
N SER A 8 -1.02 11.15 -3.21
CA SER A 8 0.37 10.79 -3.43
C SER A 8 0.79 10.91 -4.90
N SER A 9 2.05 11.28 -5.13
CA SER A 9 2.60 11.43 -6.48
C SER A 9 2.73 10.09 -7.23
N ASN A 10 2.81 8.97 -6.50
CA ASN A 10 2.96 7.64 -7.07
C ASN A 10 1.79 6.68 -6.77
N ALA A 11 1.12 6.80 -5.63
CA ALA A 11 -0.01 5.97 -5.23
C ALA A 11 -1.35 6.68 -5.45
N ARG A 12 -2.33 5.94 -5.99
CA ARG A 12 -3.69 6.38 -6.25
C ARG A 12 -4.64 6.04 -5.11
N SER A 13 -4.59 4.79 -4.65
CA SER A 13 -5.41 4.32 -3.54
C SER A 13 -4.72 3.18 -2.79
N VAL A 14 -5.10 3.02 -1.53
CA VAL A 14 -4.64 1.94 -0.67
C VAL A 14 -5.82 1.26 0.02
N ASP A 15 -5.68 -0.03 0.29
CA ASP A 15 -6.63 -0.82 1.07
C ASP A 15 -5.82 -1.79 1.94
N TRP A 16 -6.41 -2.23 3.04
CA TRP A 16 -5.81 -3.23 3.91
C TRP A 16 -6.87 -4.20 4.42
N GLU A 17 -6.63 -5.49 4.18
CA GLU A 17 -7.52 -6.57 4.60
C GLU A 17 -6.70 -7.82 4.88
N ASN A 18 -7.00 -8.54 5.98
CA ASN A 18 -6.40 -9.84 6.31
C ASN A 18 -4.86 -9.87 6.26
N ASN A 19 -4.19 -8.84 6.81
CA ASN A 19 -2.74 -8.67 6.76
C ASN A 19 -2.15 -8.48 5.35
N THR A 20 -2.98 -8.14 4.37
CA THR A 20 -2.56 -7.78 3.02
C THR A 20 -2.87 -6.31 2.77
N LEU A 21 -1.82 -5.54 2.46
CA LEU A 21 -1.96 -4.17 1.98
C LEU A 21 -2.03 -4.18 0.45
N GLU A 22 -3.13 -3.69 -0.10
CA GLU A 22 -3.26 -3.42 -1.52
C GLU A 22 -2.90 -1.98 -1.81
N VAL A 23 -2.07 -1.77 -2.84
CA VAL A 23 -1.68 -0.46 -3.33
C VAL A 23 -1.94 -0.39 -4.83
N GLU A 24 -2.77 0.56 -5.23
CA GLU A 24 -2.96 0.95 -6.62
C GLU A 24 -2.08 2.17 -6.90
N PHE A 25 -1.18 2.05 -7.88
CA PHE A 25 -0.30 3.15 -8.30
C PHE A 25 -0.94 3.98 -9.43
N ASN A 26 -0.48 5.22 -9.60
CA ASN A 26 -1.01 6.16 -10.60
C ASN A 26 -0.85 5.66 -12.06
N ASN A 27 0.04 4.69 -12.31
CA ASN A 27 0.22 4.03 -13.60
C ASN A 27 -0.79 2.88 -13.85
N GLY A 28 -1.71 2.62 -12.92
CA GLY A 28 -2.70 1.55 -13.00
C GLY A 28 -2.24 0.18 -12.50
N SER A 29 -0.96 0.04 -12.09
CA SER A 29 -0.47 -1.22 -11.52
C SER A 29 -0.97 -1.41 -10.09
N ILE A 30 -1.29 -2.65 -9.74
CA ILE A 30 -1.80 -3.02 -8.41
C ILE A 30 -0.87 -4.05 -7.78
N TYR A 31 -0.47 -3.79 -6.54
CA TYR A 31 0.41 -4.66 -5.76
C TYR A 31 -0.23 -5.04 -4.43
N HIS A 32 -0.04 -6.28 -4.03
CA HIS A 32 -0.36 -6.80 -2.70
C HIS A 32 0.92 -6.99 -1.91
N TYR A 33 1.05 -6.30 -0.79
CA TYR A 33 2.09 -6.53 0.21
C TYR A 33 1.54 -7.45 1.29
N HIS A 34 2.22 -8.58 1.49
CA HIS A 34 1.78 -9.64 2.40
C HIS A 34 2.35 -9.45 3.80
N ASN A 35 1.66 -9.98 4.81
CA ASN A 35 2.06 -9.91 6.22
C ASN A 35 2.21 -8.48 6.77
N VAL A 36 1.54 -7.51 6.16
CA VAL A 36 1.50 -6.13 6.65
C VAL A 36 0.50 -6.06 7.80
N SER A 37 0.96 -5.71 9.00
CA SER A 37 0.08 -5.54 10.15
C SER A 37 -0.81 -4.29 10.02
N GLN A 38 -1.93 -4.27 10.76
CA GLN A 38 -2.81 -3.09 10.78
C GLN A 38 -2.08 -1.82 11.24
N THR A 39 -1.13 -1.93 12.17
CA THR A 39 -0.31 -0.81 12.63
C THR A 39 0.57 -0.26 11.51
N GLU A 40 1.17 -1.15 10.70
CA GLU A 40 1.96 -0.73 9.55
C GLU A 40 1.11 -0.08 8.48
N TYR A 41 -0.08 -0.61 8.18
CA TYR A 41 -1.04 0.04 7.30
C TYR A 41 -1.39 1.46 7.79
N ARG A 42 -1.71 1.62 9.08
CA ARG A 42 -1.98 2.95 9.65
C ARG A 42 -0.77 3.87 9.52
N SER A 43 0.45 3.34 9.64
CA SER A 43 1.67 4.13 9.42
C SER A 43 1.82 4.59 7.97
N VAL A 44 1.34 3.81 6.98
CA VAL A 44 1.34 4.20 5.56
C VAL A 44 0.51 5.45 5.33
N LEU A 45 -0.66 5.52 5.96
CA LEU A 45 -1.59 6.64 5.86
C LEU A 45 -1.07 7.93 6.52
N VAL A 46 -0.08 7.82 7.40
CA VAL A 46 0.48 8.97 8.12
C VAL A 46 1.70 9.49 7.36
N GLY A 47 1.58 10.69 6.79
CA GLY A 47 2.66 11.37 6.08
C GLY A 47 2.75 10.98 4.60
N SER A 48 3.98 10.78 4.10
CA SER A 48 4.21 10.46 2.68
C SER A 48 3.93 8.99 2.38
N VAL A 49 2.75 8.73 1.81
CA VAL A 49 2.31 7.38 1.43
C VAL A 49 3.35 6.67 0.56
N GLY A 50 3.88 7.33 -0.46
CA GLY A 50 4.90 6.76 -1.35
C GLY A 50 6.19 6.36 -0.63
N SER A 51 6.66 7.18 0.31
CA SER A 51 7.86 6.87 1.11
C SER A 51 7.62 5.68 2.05
N ASN A 52 6.42 5.60 2.65
CA ASN A 52 6.06 4.50 3.53
C ASN A 52 5.89 3.18 2.75
N ILE A 53 5.29 3.20 1.57
CA ILE A 53 5.18 2.03 0.69
C ILE A 53 6.58 1.55 0.27
N HIS A 54 7.49 2.46 -0.10
CA HIS A 54 8.87 2.10 -0.43
C HIS A 54 9.61 1.46 0.76
N ARG A 55 9.31 1.89 2.00
CA ARG A 55 9.82 1.23 3.21
C ARG A 55 9.25 -0.17 3.37
N LEU A 56 7.93 -0.35 3.20
CA LEU A 56 7.29 -1.67 3.27
C LEU A 56 7.82 -2.64 2.22
N ALA A 57 8.11 -2.18 1.01
CA ALA A 57 8.69 -3.00 -0.06
C ALA A 57 10.06 -3.62 0.29
N LYS A 58 10.76 -3.09 1.31
CA LYS A 58 12.03 -3.64 1.80
C LYS A 58 11.86 -4.67 2.93
N ILE A 59 10.68 -4.69 3.56
CA ILE A 59 10.40 -5.50 4.75
C ILE A 59 9.49 -6.68 4.38
N HIS A 60 8.50 -6.42 3.54
CA HIS A 60 7.44 -7.35 3.17
C HIS A 60 7.59 -7.85 1.75
N THR A 61 7.24 -9.11 1.54
CA THR A 61 7.09 -9.65 0.20
C THR A 61 5.84 -9.05 -0.46
N TYR A 62 5.92 -8.82 -1.76
CA TYR A 62 4.81 -8.28 -2.51
C TYR A 62 4.66 -8.95 -3.85
N THR A 63 3.43 -9.01 -4.34
CA THR A 63 3.06 -9.61 -5.62
C THR A 63 2.26 -8.61 -6.44
N ARG A 64 2.56 -8.54 -7.74
CA ARG A 64 1.77 -7.75 -8.68
C ARG A 64 0.51 -8.53 -9.05
N ILE A 65 -0.63 -7.85 -9.04
CA ILE A 65 -1.93 -8.41 -9.40
C ILE A 65 -2.34 -7.99 -10.82
N VAL A 66 -2.11 -6.72 -11.18
CA VAL A 66 -2.45 -6.11 -12.48
C VAL A 66 -1.28 -5.31 -13.03
#